data_AF-A0A6N9UXY9-F1
#
_entry.id   AF-A0A6N9UXY9-F1
#
_cell.length_a   1.000
_cell.length_b   1.000
_cell.length_c   1.000
_cell.angle_alpha   90.00
_cell.angle_beta   90.00
_cell.angle_gamma   90.00
#
_symmetry.space_group_name_H-M   'P 1'
#
loop_
_entity.id
_entity.type
_entity.pdbx_description
1 polymer ?
#
loop_
_entity_poly.entity_id
_entity_poly.type
_entity_poly.pdbx_seq_one_letter_code
_entity_poly.pdbx_strand_id
1 'polypeptide(L)' 'PRTVVGDCVRDIGGGRVREVACDGEDTRGPRFEVVEAVAVRADCPASTALYVRLGGNRPVGCARPL' A
#
# COMPACT_ATOMS: atom_id res chain seq x y z
N PRO A 1 -6.96 -9.68 -5.14
CA PRO A 1 -5.84 -8.86 -4.61
C PRO A 1 -4.85 -9.79 -3.91
N ARG A 2 -3.58 -9.81 -4.35
CA ARG A 2 -2.51 -10.61 -3.69
C ARG A 2 -1.70 -9.79 -2.71
N THR A 3 -1.87 -8.47 -2.70
CA THR A 3 -1.17 -7.56 -1.82
C THR A 3 -1.49 -7.86 -0.36
N VAL A 4 -0.46 -7.93 0.45
CA VAL A 4 -0.50 -8.16 1.90
C VAL A 4 0.32 -7.10 2.63
N VAL A 5 0.25 -7.10 3.96
CA VAL A 5 1.13 -6.28 4.79
C VAL A 5 2.58 -6.71 4.57
N GLY A 6 3.48 -5.73 4.44
CA GLY A 6 4.89 -5.90 4.08
C GLY A 6 5.17 -5.72 2.58
N ASP A 7 4.15 -5.70 1.73
CA ASP A 7 4.35 -5.48 0.31
C ASP A 7 4.61 -4.01 0.02
N CYS A 8 5.57 -3.79 -0.88
CA CYS A 8 5.81 -2.48 -1.46
C CYS A 8 5.02 -2.34 -2.76
N VAL A 9 4.35 -1.20 -2.89
CA VAL A 9 3.51 -0.89 -4.03
C VAL A 9 3.83 0.49 -4.56
N ARG A 10 3.53 0.71 -5.84
CA ARG A 10 3.50 2.06 -6.41
C ARG A 10 2.14 2.33 -7.03
N ASP A 11 1.71 3.57 -6.97
CA ASP A 11 0.56 4.04 -7.75
C ASP A 11 0.93 4.04 -9.25
N ILE A 12 0.05 3.47 -10.07
CA ILE A 12 0.21 3.44 -11.54
C ILE A 12 -0.91 4.23 -12.24
N GLY A 13 -1.63 5.08 -11.50
CA GLY A 13 -2.77 5.84 -11.99
C GLY A 13 -4.05 5.01 -12.13
N GLY A 14 -5.17 5.73 -12.20
CA GLY A 14 -6.51 5.12 -12.34
C GLY A 14 -6.95 4.32 -11.11
N GLY A 15 -6.46 4.68 -9.91
CA GLY A 15 -6.80 4.01 -8.65
C GLY A 15 -6.23 2.59 -8.54
N ARG A 16 -5.20 2.28 -9.33
CA ARG A 16 -4.54 0.97 -9.34
C ARG A 16 -3.13 1.11 -8.80
N VAL A 17 -2.72 0.06 -8.09
CA VAL A 17 -1.36 -0.08 -7.59
C VAL A 17 -0.70 -1.29 -8.24
N ARG A 18 0.64 -1.26 -8.29
CA ARG A 18 1.45 -2.39 -8.73
C ARG A 18 2.48 -2.72 -7.66
N GLU A 19 2.60 -4.00 -7.33
CA GLU A 19 3.63 -4.52 -6.43
C GLU A 19 5.03 -4.30 -7.03
N VAL A 20 5.96 -3.90 -6.19
CA VAL A 20 7.37 -3.60 -6.49
C VAL A 20 8.26 -4.10 -5.36
N ALA A 21 9.55 -4.24 -5.62
CA ALA A 21 10.53 -4.52 -4.56
C ALA A 21 10.69 -3.33 -3.61
N CYS A 22 10.81 -3.61 -2.31
CA CYS A 22 11.02 -2.60 -1.27
C CYS A 22 12.42 -1.97 -1.31
N ASP A 23 13.39 -2.73 -1.80
CA ASP A 23 14.83 -2.48 -1.83
C ASP A 23 15.35 -1.95 -3.18
N GLY A 24 14.44 -1.65 -4.13
CA GLY A 24 14.83 -1.31 -5.51
C GLY A 24 15.27 0.15 -5.75
N GLU A 25 16.15 0.35 -6.73
CA GLU A 25 16.56 1.65 -7.29
C GLU A 25 15.61 2.14 -8.42
N ASP A 26 14.34 1.72 -8.42
CA ASP A 26 13.43 2.06 -9.53
C ASP A 26 13.08 3.56 -9.48
N THR A 27 13.45 4.30 -10.54
CA THR A 27 13.27 5.75 -10.68
C THR A 27 11.84 6.17 -11.01
N ARG A 28 10.92 5.20 -11.13
CA ARG A 28 9.52 5.42 -11.54
C ARG A 28 8.62 5.74 -10.35
N GLY A 29 8.72 6.97 -9.86
CA GLY A 29 7.72 7.62 -9.01
C GLY A 29 7.72 7.18 -7.53
N PRO A 30 6.80 7.74 -6.73
CA PRO A 30 6.71 7.48 -5.29
C PRO A 30 6.29 6.03 -5.02
N ARG A 31 6.95 5.43 -4.03
CA ARG A 31 6.70 4.06 -3.57
C ARG A 31 6.17 4.08 -2.15
N PHE A 32 5.40 3.06 -1.82
CA PHE A 32 4.73 2.95 -0.55
C PHE A 32 4.86 1.53 -0.03
N GLU A 33 5.03 1.38 1.27
CA GLU A 33 5.00 0.10 1.98
C GLU A 33 3.66 -0.05 2.68
N VAL A 34 2.95 -1.16 2.45
CA VAL A 34 1.74 -1.51 3.19
C VAL A 34 2.15 -1.99 4.58
N VAL A 35 2.04 -1.13 5.59
CA VAL A 35 2.50 -1.44 6.95
C VAL A 35 1.42 -2.06 7.82
N GLU A 36 0.15 -1.89 7.46
CA GLU A 36 -0.96 -2.37 8.27
C GLU A 36 -2.17 -2.72 7.42
N ALA A 37 -2.98 -3.67 7.89
CA ALA A 37 -4.27 -4.01 7.32
C ALA A 37 -5.36 -3.81 8.38
N VAL A 38 -6.35 -2.98 8.07
CA VAL A 38 -7.45 -2.60 8.97
C VAL A 38 -8.82 -2.85 8.32
N ALA A 39 -9.87 -2.83 9.14
CA ALA A 39 -11.24 -3.00 8.68
C ALA A 39 -11.76 -1.75 7.94
N VAL A 40 -11.46 -0.56 8.48
CA VAL A 40 -11.89 0.73 7.91
C VAL A 40 -10.74 1.72 7.82
N ARG A 41 -10.80 2.65 6.86
CA ARG A 41 -9.74 3.65 6.63
C ARG A 41 -9.43 4.52 7.85
N ALA A 42 -10.42 4.77 8.71
CA ALA A 42 -10.27 5.60 9.90
C ALA A 42 -9.31 4.99 10.94
N ASP A 43 -9.10 3.67 10.89
CA ASP A 43 -8.19 2.96 11.80
C ASP A 43 -6.73 3.04 11.31
N CYS A 44 -6.49 3.53 10.10
CA CYS A 44 -5.13 3.65 9.59
C CYS A 44 -4.34 4.70 10.37
N PRO A 45 -3.03 4.49 10.60
CA PRO A 45 -2.15 5.47 11.22
C PRO A 45 -2.14 6.79 10.43
N ALA A 46 -1.89 7.91 11.12
CA ALA A 46 -1.79 9.24 10.49
C ALA A 46 -0.65 9.34 9.45
N SER A 47 0.34 8.44 9.50
CA SER A 47 1.42 8.33 8.51
C SER A 47 1.00 7.69 7.18
N THR A 48 -0.27 7.30 7.05
CA THR A 48 -0.80 6.66 5.83
C THR A 48 -0.96 7.69 4.73
N ALA A 49 -0.27 7.46 3.61
CA ALA A 49 -0.34 8.31 2.41
C ALA A 49 -1.12 7.64 1.26
N LEU A 50 -1.28 6.32 1.29
CA LEU A 50 -2.00 5.57 0.27
C LEU A 50 -2.85 4.45 0.89
N TYR A 51 -4.09 4.31 0.41
CA TYR A 51 -5.00 3.24 0.82
C TYR A 51 -5.10 2.17 -0.27
N VAL A 52 -4.74 0.95 0.05
CA VAL A 52 -4.75 -0.19 -0.89
C VAL A 52 -5.91 -1.11 -0.56
N ARG A 53 -6.59 -1.65 -1.57
CA ARG A 53 -7.62 -2.67 -1.36
C ARG A 53 -6.97 -4.05 -1.25
N LEU A 54 -7.07 -4.65 -0.07
CA LEU A 54 -6.61 -6.00 0.22
C LEU A 54 -7.79 -6.99 0.15
N GLY A 55 -7.49 -8.28 0.32
CA GLY A 55 -8.50 -9.33 0.50
C GLY A 55 -8.75 -9.64 1.98
N GLY A 56 -9.82 -10.38 2.27
CA GLY A 56 -10.14 -10.88 3.62
C GLY A 56 -10.89 -9.88 4.51
N ASN A 57 -10.86 -10.13 5.83
CA ASN A 57 -11.63 -9.37 6.84
C ASN A 57 -11.08 -7.98 7.16
N ARG A 58 -9.87 -7.67 6.68
CA ARG A 58 -9.21 -6.36 6.84
C ARG A 58 -8.89 -5.83 5.44
N PRO A 59 -9.90 -5.30 4.73
CA PRO A 59 -9.80 -5.02 3.30
C PRO A 59 -9.01 -3.74 2.98
N VAL A 60 -8.56 -2.99 3.99
CA VAL A 60 -7.84 -1.73 3.81
C VAL A 60 -6.39 -1.89 4.22
N GLY A 61 -5.49 -1.77 3.25
CA GLY A 61 -4.05 -1.66 3.48
C GLY A 61 -3.66 -0.20 3.69
N CYS A 62 -3.05 0.10 4.82
CA CYS A 62 -2.50 1.41 5.15
C CYS A 62 -1.05 1.45 4.66
N ALA A 63 -0.78 2.23 3.61
CA ALA A 63 0.56 2.33 3.04
C ALA A 63 1.19 3.70 3.31
N ARG A 64 2.45 3.67 3.76
CA ARG A 64 3.27 4.87 4.02
C ARG A 64 4.30 5.04 2.90
N PRO A 65 4.74 6.27 2.60
CA PRO A 65 5.84 6.48 1.66
C PRO A 65 7.12 5.80 2.16
N LEU A 66 7.89 5.25 1.22
CA LEU A 66 9.28 4.81 1.44
C LEU A 66 10.26 5.96 1.19
#